data_AF-A0A0Q7SL34-F1
#
_entry.id   AF-A0A0Q7SL34-F1
#
_cell.length_a   1.000
_cell.length_b   1.000
_cell.length_c   1.000
_cell.angle_alpha   90.00
_cell.angle_beta   90.00
_cell.angle_gamma   90.00
#
_symmetry.space_group_name_H-M   'P 1'
#
loop_
_entity.id
_entity.type
_entity.pdbx_description
1 polymer ?
#
loop_
_entity_poly.entity_id
_entity_poly.type
_entity_poly.pdbx_seq_one_letter_code
_entity_poly.pdbx_strand_id
1 'polypeptide(L)'
;MGIVVYWLEGDGEAALPVCELFGSTELIQALAWAEDRRRQGHRHVSISTALEENIGRPGVSAVEGGRTPDGEAYEWSKAGRAGKVRRR
;
A
#
# COMPACT_ATOMS: atom_id res chain seq x y z
N MET A 1 0.86 -9.49 8.32
CA MET A 1 -0.05 -9.30 7.18
C MET A 1 -0.20 -7.82 6.95
N GLY A 2 0.12 -7.32 5.76
CA GLY A 2 0.18 -5.86 5.50
C GLY A 2 -0.65 -5.40 4.32
N ILE A 3 -1.16 -6.32 3.49
CA ILE A 3 -1.89 -5.99 2.27
C ILE A 3 -3.06 -6.97 2.12
N VAL A 4 -4.21 -6.46 1.71
CA VAL A 4 -5.41 -7.25 1.41
C VAL A 4 -5.98 -6.81 0.08
N VAL A 5 -6.24 -7.75 -0.82
CA VAL A 5 -6.95 -7.50 -2.08
C VAL A 5 -8.38 -7.98 -1.93
N TYR A 6 -9.37 -7.12 -2.17
CA TYR A 6 -10.79 -7.43 -2.13
C TYR A 6 -11.39 -7.44 -3.53
N TRP A 7 -12.35 -8.31 -3.80
CA TRP A 7 -13.19 -8.29 -5.00
C TRP A 7 -14.57 -8.93 -4.72
N LEU A 8 -15.47 -8.86 -5.69
CA LEU A 8 -16.73 -9.60 -5.64
C LEU A 8 -16.67 -10.85 -6.53
N GLU A 9 -17.15 -11.98 -6.01
CA GLU A 9 -17.44 -13.19 -6.80
C GLU A 9 -18.94 -13.37 -7.01
N GLY A 10 -19.31 -13.84 -8.20
CA GLY A 10 -20.70 -13.96 -8.63
C GLY A 10 -21.24 -12.70 -9.30
N ASP A 11 -22.52 -12.77 -9.69
CA ASP A 11 -23.16 -11.78 -10.55
C ASP A 11 -24.25 -10.97 -9.83
N GLY A 12 -24.48 -9.76 -10.33
CA GLY A 12 -25.57 -8.89 -9.87
C GLY A 12 -25.43 -8.49 -8.40
N GLU A 13 -26.55 -8.45 -7.69
CA GLU A 13 -26.63 -8.13 -6.26
C GLU A 13 -26.36 -9.34 -5.34
N ALA A 14 -26.30 -10.55 -5.90
CA ALA A 14 -25.98 -11.77 -5.16
C ALA A 14 -24.47 -11.99 -4.99
N ALA A 15 -23.65 -11.12 -5.57
CA ALA A 15 -22.20 -11.24 -5.52
C ALA A 15 -21.67 -11.09 -4.09
N LEU A 16 -20.73 -11.95 -3.71
CA LEU A 16 -20.18 -12.01 -2.36
C LEU A 16 -18.77 -11.41 -2.31
N PRO A 17 -18.41 -10.74 -1.20
CA PRO A 17 -17.06 -10.22 -1.02
C PRO A 17 -16.08 -11.36 -0.75
N VAL A 18 -14.97 -11.34 -1.45
CA VAL A 18 -13.84 -12.27 -1.27
C VAL A 18 -12.56 -11.46 -1.12
N CYS A 19 -11.57 -12.02 -0.43
CA CYS A 19 -10.27 -11.38 -0.29
C CYS A 19 -9.11 -12.36 -0.34
N GLU A 20 -7.93 -11.82 -0.69
CA GLU A 20 -6.64 -12.50 -0.67
C GLU A 20 -5.66 -11.69 0.17
N LEU A 21 -4.82 -12.39 0.94
CA LEU A 21 -3.96 -11.82 1.96
C LEU A 21 -2.50 -11.88 1.53
N PHE A 22 -1.80 -10.76 1.66
CA PHE A 22 -0.39 -10.67 1.30
C PHE A 22 0.44 -10.12 2.48
N GLY A 23 1.70 -10.52 2.50
CA GLY A 23 2.74 -9.98 3.37
C GLY A 23 3.03 -8.51 3.09
N SER A 24 3.67 -7.83 4.04
CA SER A 24 4.01 -6.42 3.92
C SER A 24 5.03 -6.12 2.80
N THR A 25 5.83 -7.12 2.42
CA THR A 25 6.84 -7.03 1.36
C THR A 25 6.33 -7.48 -0.01
N GLU A 26 5.08 -7.91 -0.11
CA GLU A 26 4.51 -8.59 -1.29
C GLU A 26 3.63 -7.67 -2.15
N LEU A 27 3.93 -6.36 -2.15
CA LEU A 27 3.12 -5.37 -2.88
C LEU A 27 3.05 -5.66 -4.38
N ILE A 28 4.15 -6.10 -4.99
CA ILE A 28 4.17 -6.41 -6.43
C ILE A 28 3.26 -7.60 -6.74
N GLN A 29 3.27 -8.64 -5.90
CA GLN A 29 2.42 -9.81 -6.02
C GLN A 29 0.94 -9.44 -5.84
N ALA A 30 0.62 -8.62 -4.83
CA ALA A 30 -0.73 -8.13 -4.59
C ALA A 30 -1.27 -7.29 -5.77
N LEU A 31 -0.42 -6.44 -6.37
CA LEU A 31 -0.77 -5.66 -7.55
C LEU A 31 -1.02 -6.54 -8.78
N ALA A 32 -0.16 -7.53 -9.01
CA ALA A 32 -0.33 -8.49 -10.10
C ALA A 32 -1.63 -9.30 -9.93
N TRP A 33 -1.95 -9.70 -8.69
CA TRP A 33 -3.19 -10.41 -8.36
C TRP A 33 -4.42 -9.56 -8.63
N ALA A 34 -4.42 -8.29 -8.18
CA ALA A 34 -5.53 -7.38 -8.44
C ALA A 34 -5.74 -7.14 -9.94
N GLU A 35 -4.67 -7.01 -10.71
CA GLU A 35 -4.75 -6.87 -12.17
C GLU A 35 -5.34 -8.12 -12.83
N ASP A 36 -4.92 -9.31 -12.41
CA ASP A 36 -5.47 -10.57 -12.89
C ASP A 36 -7.00 -10.66 -12.62
N ARG A 37 -7.45 -10.28 -11.42
CA ARG A 37 -8.90 -10.24 -11.10
C ARG A 37 -9.67 -9.27 -12.00
N ARG A 38 -9.10 -8.10 -12.31
CA ARG A 38 -9.72 -7.16 -13.25
C ARG A 38 -9.81 -7.74 -14.66
N ARG A 39 -8.76 -8.44 -15.12
CA ARG A 39 -8.75 -9.10 -16.43
C ARG A 39 -9.76 -10.23 -16.56
N GLN A 40 -10.02 -10.93 -15.45
CA GLN A 40 -11.07 -11.95 -15.36
C GLN A 40 -12.48 -11.34 -15.29
N GLY A 41 -12.61 -10.01 -15.25
CA GLY A 41 -13.90 -9.32 -15.24
C GLY A 41 -14.52 -9.15 -13.84
N HIS A 42 -13.78 -9.45 -12.76
CA HIS A 42 -14.29 -9.20 -11.42
C HIS A 42 -14.54 -7.72 -11.18
N ARG A 43 -15.62 -7.42 -10.45
CA ARG A 43 -16.02 -6.06 -10.09
C ARG A 43 -15.48 -5.68 -8.71
N HIS A 44 -15.37 -4.37 -8.47
CA HIS A 44 -14.93 -3.78 -7.19
C HIS A 44 -13.56 -4.29 -6.68
N VAL A 45 -12.63 -4.57 -7.58
CA VAL A 45 -11.27 -4.99 -7.21
C VAL A 45 -10.52 -3.85 -6.53
N SER A 46 -10.27 -3.97 -5.24
CA SER A 46 -9.65 -2.96 -4.38
C SER A 46 -8.44 -3.53 -3.62
N ILE A 47 -7.43 -2.70 -3.38
CA ILE A 47 -6.26 -3.06 -2.57
C ILE A 47 -6.26 -2.17 -1.33
N SER A 48 -6.25 -2.80 -0.16
CA SER A 48 -6.02 -2.15 1.13
C SER A 48 -4.60 -2.47 1.61
N THR A 49 -3.87 -1.46 2.07
CA THR A 49 -2.52 -1.61 2.57
C THR A 49 -2.38 -0.98 3.94
N ALA A 50 -1.80 -1.71 4.88
CA ALA A 50 -1.39 -1.25 6.22
C ALA A 50 0.12 -1.50 6.37
N LEU A 51 0.90 -0.88 5.51
CA LEU A 51 2.36 -1.01 5.50
C LEU A 51 2.98 0.02 6.44
N GLU A 52 3.63 -0.44 7.51
CA GLU A 52 4.31 0.43 8.48
C GLU A 52 5.34 1.36 7.82
N GLU A 53 5.98 0.88 6.75
CA GLU A 53 6.94 1.67 5.98
C GLU A 53 6.32 2.75 5.08
N ASN A 54 5.00 2.78 4.91
CA ASN A 54 4.31 3.78 4.09
C ASN A 54 3.80 4.98 4.88
N ILE A 55 3.91 4.94 6.21
CA ILE A 55 3.60 6.04 7.12
C ILE A 55 4.87 6.49 7.83
N GLY A 56 4.97 7.79 8.10
CA GLY A 56 6.04 8.29 8.94
C GLY A 56 5.95 7.69 10.36
N ARG A 57 7.07 7.68 11.09
CA ARG A 57 7.14 7.18 12.46
C ARG A 57 6.09 7.90 13.33
N PRO A 58 5.24 7.16 14.06
CA PRO A 58 4.31 7.75 15.01
C PRO A 58 5.01 8.70 15.98
N GLY A 59 4.38 9.83 16.28
CA GLY A 59 4.94 10.85 17.19
C GLY A 59 5.90 11.85 16.55
N VAL A 60 6.33 11.65 15.29
CA VAL A 60 7.13 12.64 14.56
C VAL A 60 6.20 13.63 13.87
N SER A 61 6.04 14.81 14.46
CA SER A 61 5.15 15.87 13.95
C SER A 61 5.79 16.73 12.85
N ALA A 62 7.12 16.87 12.85
CA ALA A 62 7.87 17.64 11.88
C ALA A 62 9.25 17.01 11.64
N VAL A 63 9.78 17.16 10.43
CA VAL A 63 11.14 16.75 10.08
C VAL A 63 11.83 17.93 9.43
N GLU A 64 12.81 18.52 10.11
CA GLU A 64 13.58 19.66 9.63
C GLU A 64 15.05 19.25 9.49
N GLY A 65 15.66 19.53 8.34
CA GLY A 65 17.06 19.16 8.08
C GLY A 65 17.36 17.65 8.21
N GLY A 66 16.34 16.79 8.08
CA GLY A 66 16.49 15.33 8.25
C GLY A 66 16.47 14.85 9.70
N ARG A 67 15.99 15.68 10.65
CA ARG A 67 15.89 15.33 12.07
C ARG A 67 14.47 15.48 12.61
N THR A 68 14.13 14.70 13.63
CA THR A 68 12.89 14.84 14.42
C THR A 68 12.99 16.03 15.39
N PRO A 69 11.89 16.45 16.03
CA PRO A 69 11.92 17.56 17.00
C PRO A 69 12.87 17.30 18.17
N ASP A 70 13.04 16.03 18.57
CA ASP A 70 13.96 15.60 19.63
C ASP A 70 15.44 15.56 19.17
N GLY A 71 15.74 15.97 17.93
CA GLY A 71 17.10 16.04 17.39
C GLY A 71 17.64 14.74 16.80
N GLU A 72 16.86 13.65 16.83
CA GLU A 72 17.23 12.35 16.27
C GLU A 72 17.21 12.35 14.75
N ALA A 73 18.12 11.61 14.12
CA ALA A 73 18.12 11.43 12.67
C ALA A 73 16.84 10.70 12.22
N TYR A 74 16.23 11.19 11.14
CA TYR A 74 14.99 10.63 10.60
C TYR A 74 15.20 10.14 9.17
N GLU A 75 15.37 8.84 9.02
CA GLU A 75 15.73 8.20 7.74
C GLU A 75 14.53 7.94 6.83
N TRP A 76 13.31 7.96 7.38
CA TRP A 76 12.11 7.74 6.59
C TRP A 76 11.83 8.95 5.69
N SER A 77 11.71 8.73 4.38
CA SER A 77 11.23 9.76 3.44
C SER A 77 10.32 9.19 2.36
N LYS A 78 9.20 9.90 2.11
CA LYS A 78 8.30 9.59 1.01
C LYS A 78 9.02 9.64 -0.35
N ALA A 79 9.93 10.60 -0.54
CA ALA A 79 10.68 10.77 -1.78
C ALA A 79 11.64 9.61 -2.09
N GLY A 80 12.23 8.97 -1.06
CA GLY A 80 13.07 7.79 -1.24
C GLY A 80 12.28 6.55 -1.67
N ARG A 81 11.03 6.42 -1.19
CA ARG A 81 10.20 5.22 -1.38
C ARG A 81 9.24 5.30 -2.57
N ALA A 82 8.75 6.49 -2.92
CA ALA A 82 7.89 6.70 -4.09
C ALA A 82 8.65 6.75 -5.43
N GLY A 83 9.96 6.48 -5.42
CA GLY A 83 10.86 6.73 -6.54
C GLY A 83 11.17 8.22 -6.64
N LYS A 84 12.37 8.63 -6.23
CA LYS A 84 12.81 10.02 -6.35
C LYS A 84 12.80 10.39 -7.83
N VAL A 85 11.90 11.30 -8.24
CA VAL A 85 11.89 11.84 -9.60
C VAL A 85 13.25 12.47 -9.84
N ARG A 86 14.07 11.85 -10.70
CA ARG A 86 15.31 12.45 -11.17
C ARG A 86 14.93 13.69 -11.97
N ARG A 87 15.15 14.89 -11.41
CA ARG A 87 15.13 16.12 -12.21
C ARG A 87 16.25 16.01 -13.25
N ARG A 88 15.87 16.10 -14.52
CA ARG A 88 16.79 16.28 -15.65
C ARG A 88 17.25 17.73 -15.71
#